data_AF-A0A6I2G043-F1
#
_entry.id   AF-A0A6I2G043-F1
#
_cell.length_a   1.000
_cell.length_b   1.000
_cell.length_c   1.000
_cell.angle_alpha   90.00
_cell.angle_beta   90.00
_cell.angle_gamma   90.00
#
_symmetry.space_group_name_H-M   'P 1'
#
loop_
_entity.id
_entity.type
_entity.pdbx_description
1 polymer ?
#
loop_
_entity_poly.entity_id
_entity_poly.type
_entity_poly.pdbx_seq_one_letter_code
_entity_poly.pdbx_strand_id
1 'polypeptide(L)'
;MPDTDWVVPLWWVLVPGQTIVSGDQLIDRWYGRMAKPKPAKNACVPEIAGWSGMLGARAWVALKYEARVAELARGGGYRRRPLNEPDSWNGVSRLYADYADALARFSAEFAALVAAMRPDGLPNDDYDWVRELKNRVPRLVRHVMVSPVDGPHGDVIESPQTILCFFDTSKAQLPSYESIARRGYLAVLVDRLERLRDAENPNPETISVFEAAIAMHAAEYGDPEEPVRKATAEERELVHAVLTAEVDAQPSLRKNPLLGEAYKRATQTLLRRMMLGSRNIDGRALFSALRWARLDSMRVDQRTRAWEAHVADEHLPLRIVGGIAGDNAQIAAQLLLSRAHTELMAYAEPHAPGDSWEKSLALRLLSQGNAIAFAAFGGLAELVTAAWEDAAPEYGSRPPGACTYDAQTAARYVQSLLKLTAATAKPSPGPTIRRYARRLQQVHDEIAAQRAAMDGEERPS
;
A
#
# COMPACT_ATOMS: atom_id res chain seq x y z
N MET A 1 3.63 -27.02 15.99
CA MET A 1 4.47 -25.82 15.91
C MET A 1 5.22 -25.81 14.58
N PRO A 2 5.44 -24.65 13.94
CA PRO A 2 6.33 -24.54 12.78
C PRO A 2 7.79 -24.78 13.20
N ASP A 3 8.60 -25.31 12.28
CA ASP A 3 10.05 -25.47 12.47
C ASP A 3 10.75 -24.11 12.50
N THR A 4 11.38 -23.82 13.64
CA THR A 4 12.12 -22.58 13.92
C THR A 4 13.57 -22.85 14.33
N ASP A 5 14.12 -24.03 13.99
CA ASP A 5 15.48 -24.43 14.40
C ASP A 5 16.57 -23.54 13.77
N TRP A 6 16.23 -22.80 12.72
CA TRP A 6 17.09 -21.82 12.07
C TRP A 6 17.22 -20.49 12.84
N VAL A 7 16.43 -20.28 13.90
CA VAL A 7 16.44 -19.05 14.71
C VAL A 7 17.61 -19.09 15.70
N VAL A 8 18.80 -18.84 15.16
CA VAL A 8 20.05 -18.70 15.92
C VAL A 8 20.38 -17.23 16.17
N PRO A 9 21.26 -16.90 17.14
CA PRO A 9 21.64 -15.51 17.37
C PRO A 9 22.11 -14.81 16.11
N LEU A 10 21.67 -13.56 15.90
CA LEU A 10 22.02 -12.73 14.74
C LEU A 10 21.63 -13.31 13.36
N TRP A 11 20.67 -14.25 13.29
CA TRP A 11 20.23 -14.85 12.03
C TRP A 11 19.80 -13.80 10.98
N TRP A 12 19.33 -12.63 11.42
CA TRP A 12 18.88 -11.54 10.56
C TRP A 12 20.01 -10.65 10.04
N VAL A 13 21.25 -10.80 10.51
CA VAL A 13 22.38 -9.99 10.04
C VAL A 13 22.79 -10.46 8.64
N LEU A 14 22.72 -9.55 7.66
CA LEU A 14 23.07 -9.86 6.26
C LEU A 14 24.55 -9.65 5.96
N VAL A 15 25.18 -8.70 6.65
CA VAL A 15 26.59 -8.35 6.49
C VAL A 15 27.25 -8.43 7.88
N PRO A 16 28.34 -9.20 8.05
CA PRO A 16 29.05 -9.28 9.32
C PRO A 16 29.39 -7.88 9.87
N GLY A 17 29.10 -7.64 11.15
CA GLY A 17 29.31 -6.34 11.80
C GLY A 17 28.19 -5.30 11.58
N GLN A 18 27.23 -5.53 10.67
CA GLN A 18 26.07 -4.66 10.49
C GLN A 18 24.84 -5.20 11.22
N THR A 19 24.80 -4.95 12.54
CA THR A 19 23.73 -5.40 13.45
C THR A 19 22.52 -4.46 13.52
N ILE A 20 22.57 -3.33 12.82
CA ILE A 20 21.47 -2.37 12.74
C ILE A 20 20.32 -2.96 11.93
N VAL A 21 19.13 -3.02 12.52
CA VAL A 21 17.90 -3.47 11.86
C VAL A 21 16.69 -2.75 12.42
N SER A 22 15.65 -2.54 11.60
CA SER A 22 14.33 -2.09 12.06
C SER A 22 13.39 -3.28 12.26
N GLY A 23 12.31 -3.09 13.02
CA GLY A 23 11.28 -4.13 13.18
C GLY A 23 10.66 -4.58 11.86
N ASP A 24 10.39 -3.65 10.93
CA ASP A 24 9.87 -3.99 9.59
C ASP A 24 10.88 -4.84 8.80
N GLN A 25 12.18 -4.48 8.84
CA GLN A 25 13.23 -5.28 8.20
C GLN A 25 13.36 -6.67 8.82
N LEU A 26 13.26 -6.79 10.15
CA LEU A 26 13.29 -8.08 10.84
C LEU A 26 12.11 -8.96 10.42
N ILE A 27 10.90 -8.40 10.33
CA ILE A 27 9.70 -9.13 9.91
C ILE A 27 9.80 -9.58 8.44
N ASP A 28 10.28 -8.71 7.55
CA ASP A 28 10.49 -9.08 6.14
C ASP A 28 11.51 -10.22 6.01
N ARG A 29 12.62 -10.16 6.77
CA ARG A 29 13.62 -11.22 6.84
C ARG A 29 13.03 -12.52 7.43
N TRP A 30 12.17 -12.40 8.45
CA TRP A 30 11.50 -13.55 9.07
C TRP A 30 10.61 -14.27 8.06
N TYR A 31 9.74 -13.52 7.35
CA TYR A 31 8.90 -14.07 6.29
C TYR A 31 9.74 -14.71 5.17
N GLY A 32 10.92 -14.16 4.86
CA GLY A 32 11.89 -14.76 3.94
C GLY A 32 12.33 -16.17 4.34
N ARG A 33 12.59 -16.39 5.63
CA ARG A 33 13.08 -17.69 6.16
C ARG A 33 12.01 -18.64 6.67
N MET A 34 10.81 -18.15 6.92
CA MET A 34 9.65 -18.92 7.36
C MET A 34 9.50 -20.25 6.60
N ALA A 35 9.27 -21.37 7.31
CA ALA A 35 9.08 -22.67 6.66
C ALA A 35 7.81 -22.69 5.77
N LYS A 36 7.81 -23.46 4.67
CA LYS A 36 6.61 -23.69 3.86
C LYS A 36 5.61 -24.58 4.63
N PRO A 37 4.29 -24.48 4.39
CA PRO A 37 3.61 -23.52 3.51
C PRO A 37 3.56 -22.10 4.11
N LYS A 38 3.82 -21.08 3.27
CA LYS A 38 3.76 -19.67 3.66
C LYS A 38 2.40 -19.08 3.28
N PRO A 39 1.67 -18.41 4.19
CA PRO A 39 0.53 -17.58 3.80
C PRO A 39 1.01 -16.43 2.89
N ALA A 40 0.10 -15.81 2.15
CA ALA A 40 0.45 -14.72 1.26
C ALA A 40 1.13 -13.55 2.01
N LYS A 41 2.21 -12.99 1.45
CA LYS A 41 3.04 -11.96 2.11
C LYS A 41 2.21 -10.77 2.62
N ASN A 42 1.25 -10.33 1.81
CA ASN A 42 0.36 -9.20 2.11
C ASN A 42 -0.63 -9.46 3.25
N ALA A 43 -0.85 -10.72 3.63
CA ALA A 43 -1.58 -11.08 4.84
C ALA A 43 -0.63 -11.38 6.00
N CYS A 44 0.42 -12.20 5.77
CA CYS A 44 1.30 -12.70 6.82
C CYS A 44 2.17 -11.62 7.47
N VAL A 45 2.81 -10.74 6.69
CA VAL A 45 3.69 -9.70 7.25
C VAL A 45 2.92 -8.73 8.17
N PRO A 46 1.74 -8.19 7.77
CA PRO A 46 0.90 -7.44 8.69
C PRO A 46 0.48 -8.23 9.94
N GLU A 47 0.26 -9.54 9.81
CA GLU A 47 -0.12 -10.39 10.94
C GLU A 47 1.02 -10.61 11.94
N ILE A 48 2.25 -10.89 11.48
CA ILE A 48 3.44 -10.94 12.36
C ILE A 48 3.58 -9.60 13.08
N ALA A 49 3.44 -8.49 12.36
CA ALA A 49 3.54 -7.16 12.94
C ALA A 49 2.44 -6.90 13.98
N GLY A 50 1.20 -7.31 13.72
CA GLY A 50 0.09 -7.11 14.64
C GLY A 50 0.18 -8.01 15.88
N TRP A 51 0.58 -9.27 15.72
CA TRP A 51 0.82 -10.19 16.84
C TRP A 51 2.00 -9.77 17.70
N SER A 52 3.11 -9.35 17.08
CA SER A 52 4.26 -8.75 17.78
C SER A 52 3.82 -7.56 18.64
N GLY A 53 2.97 -6.69 18.09
CA GLY A 53 2.38 -5.55 18.80
C GLY A 53 1.54 -5.95 20.02
N MET A 54 0.65 -6.92 19.84
CA MET A 54 -0.26 -7.43 20.87
C MET A 54 0.49 -8.17 21.99
N LEU A 55 1.44 -9.03 21.63
CA LEU A 55 2.29 -9.75 22.58
C LEU A 55 3.17 -8.78 23.37
N GLY A 56 3.83 -7.82 22.69
CA GLY A 56 4.65 -6.81 23.36
C GLY A 56 3.87 -5.90 24.32
N ALA A 57 2.53 -5.85 24.25
CA ALA A 57 1.69 -5.15 25.20
C ALA A 57 1.40 -5.96 26.49
N ARG A 58 1.67 -7.27 26.51
CA ARG A 58 1.40 -8.13 27.66
C ARG A 58 2.51 -8.06 28.70
N ALA A 59 2.12 -7.97 29.98
CA ALA A 59 3.06 -7.89 31.09
C ALA A 59 3.96 -9.14 31.20
N TRP A 60 3.39 -10.33 30.96
CA TRP A 60 4.16 -11.58 31.03
C TRP A 60 5.27 -11.66 29.96
N VAL A 61 5.14 -10.97 28.82
CA VAL A 61 6.18 -10.93 27.79
C VAL A 61 7.39 -10.16 28.28
N ALA A 62 7.19 -9.03 28.97
CA ALA A 62 8.28 -8.30 29.61
C ALA A 62 8.95 -9.10 30.74
N LEU A 63 8.20 -9.92 31.46
CA LEU A 63 8.74 -10.81 32.50
C LEU A 63 9.54 -11.98 31.91
N LYS A 64 9.09 -12.58 30.80
CA LYS A 64 9.75 -13.74 30.18
C LYS A 64 10.95 -13.37 29.28
N TYR A 65 10.85 -12.27 28.53
CA TYR A 65 11.85 -11.89 27.51
C TYR A 65 12.55 -10.56 27.78
N GLU A 66 12.32 -9.94 28.94
CA GLU A 66 12.79 -8.60 29.32
C GLU A 66 11.93 -7.44 28.76
N ALA A 67 11.93 -6.32 29.49
CA ALA A 67 11.12 -5.15 29.19
C ALA A 67 11.46 -4.52 27.83
N ARG A 68 12.75 -4.51 27.45
CA ARG A 68 13.19 -3.91 26.18
C ARG A 68 12.70 -4.72 24.97
N VAL A 69 12.68 -6.04 25.07
CA VAL A 69 12.15 -6.92 24.03
C VAL A 69 10.65 -6.69 23.84
N ALA A 70 9.89 -6.62 24.94
CA ALA A 70 8.47 -6.32 24.89
C ALA A 70 8.18 -4.94 24.27
N GLU A 71 9.00 -3.93 24.59
CA GLU A 71 8.90 -2.58 24.02
C GLU A 71 9.17 -2.55 22.51
N LEU A 72 10.23 -3.23 22.05
CA LEU A 72 10.55 -3.35 20.63
C LEU A 72 9.46 -4.09 19.86
N ALA A 73 8.96 -5.21 20.39
CA ALA A 73 7.87 -5.99 19.80
C ALA A 73 6.58 -5.16 19.69
N ARG A 74 6.24 -4.40 20.74
CA ARG A 74 5.08 -3.48 20.75
C ARG A 74 5.13 -2.47 19.59
N GLY A 75 6.33 -2.10 19.14
CA GLY A 75 6.54 -1.28 17.95
C GLY A 75 6.16 0.19 18.11
N GLY A 76 6.09 0.69 19.36
CA GLY A 76 5.69 2.07 19.74
C GLY A 76 6.65 3.17 19.26
N GLY A 77 6.80 3.32 17.95
CA GLY A 77 7.73 4.24 17.28
C GLY A 77 9.06 3.61 16.86
N TYR A 78 9.37 2.38 17.32
CA TYR A 78 10.61 1.68 16.99
C TYR A 78 10.50 0.76 15.77
N ARG A 79 9.27 0.38 15.36
CA ARG A 79 9.06 -0.59 14.27
C ARG A 79 9.79 -0.22 12.97
N ARG A 80 9.79 1.07 12.62
CA ARG A 80 10.43 1.59 11.40
C ARG A 80 11.81 2.17 11.64
N ARG A 81 12.23 2.34 12.90
CA ARG A 81 13.52 2.94 13.24
C ARG A 81 14.59 1.85 13.26
N PRO A 82 15.66 1.96 12.48
CA PRO A 82 16.80 1.06 12.61
C PRO A 82 17.49 1.27 13.96
N LEU A 83 17.77 0.19 14.68
CA LEU A 83 18.42 0.21 15.99
C LEU A 83 19.56 -0.81 16.03
N ASN A 84 20.66 -0.45 16.70
CA ASN A 84 21.78 -1.35 16.96
C ASN A 84 21.62 -2.02 18.34
N GLU A 85 20.69 -2.97 18.44
CA GLU A 85 20.39 -3.67 19.70
C GLU A 85 20.29 -5.18 19.47
N PRO A 86 21.42 -5.86 19.21
CA PRO A 86 21.42 -7.26 18.80
C PRO A 86 20.74 -8.19 19.81
N ASP A 87 20.98 -7.98 21.12
CA ASP A 87 20.39 -8.83 22.17
C ASP A 87 18.87 -8.65 22.28
N SER A 88 18.38 -7.41 22.20
CA SER A 88 16.95 -7.12 22.17
C SER A 88 16.29 -7.75 20.93
N TRP A 89 16.92 -7.67 19.76
CA TRP A 89 16.40 -8.31 18.55
C TRP A 89 16.48 -9.84 18.60
N ASN A 90 17.43 -10.41 19.35
CA ASN A 90 17.51 -11.86 19.60
C ASN A 90 16.31 -12.28 20.48
N GLY A 91 15.98 -11.48 21.48
CA GLY A 91 14.77 -11.65 22.29
C GLY A 91 13.48 -11.56 21.46
N VAL A 92 13.35 -10.57 20.57
CA VAL A 92 12.18 -10.45 19.67
C VAL A 92 12.09 -11.66 18.74
N SER A 93 13.22 -12.14 18.21
CA SER A 93 13.26 -13.34 17.38
C SER A 93 12.80 -14.60 18.13
N ARG A 94 13.21 -14.76 19.40
CA ARG A 94 12.73 -15.85 20.26
C ARG A 94 11.23 -15.73 20.54
N LEU A 95 10.72 -14.53 20.81
CA LEU A 95 9.27 -14.29 20.94
C LEU A 95 8.51 -14.67 19.66
N TYR A 96 9.09 -14.42 18.48
CA TYR A 96 8.48 -14.80 17.21
C TYR A 96 8.48 -16.31 17.01
N ALA A 97 9.58 -16.98 17.33
CA ALA A 97 9.71 -18.43 17.26
C ALA A 97 8.69 -19.12 18.17
N ASP A 98 8.63 -18.67 19.43
CA ASP A 98 7.79 -19.30 20.45
C ASP A 98 6.30 -19.11 20.16
N TYR A 99 5.88 -17.91 19.71
CA TYR A 99 4.45 -17.57 19.66
C TYR A 99 4.02 -16.82 18.39
N ALA A 100 4.71 -15.75 17.99
CA ALA A 100 4.16 -14.83 17.00
C ALA A 100 4.02 -15.43 15.60
N ASP A 101 4.94 -16.31 15.19
CA ASP A 101 4.90 -16.96 13.87
C ASP A 101 3.66 -17.87 13.75
N ALA A 102 3.48 -18.79 14.69
CA ALA A 102 2.36 -19.72 14.68
C ALA A 102 1.00 -19.00 14.71
N LEU A 103 0.85 -17.97 15.57
CA LEU A 103 -0.34 -17.14 15.64
C LEU A 103 -0.58 -16.36 14.33
N ALA A 104 0.47 -15.80 13.73
CA ALA A 104 0.37 -15.05 12.48
C ALA A 104 0.02 -15.94 11.29
N ARG A 105 0.52 -17.18 11.24
CA ARG A 105 0.14 -18.15 10.20
C ARG A 105 -1.32 -18.51 10.30
N PHE A 106 -1.77 -18.84 11.51
CA PHE A 106 -3.17 -19.17 11.78
C PHE A 106 -4.09 -18.04 11.33
N SER A 107 -3.88 -16.80 11.78
CA SER A 107 -4.77 -15.70 11.37
C SER A 107 -4.62 -15.32 9.89
N ALA A 108 -3.43 -15.44 9.29
CA ALA A 108 -3.21 -15.06 7.90
C ALA A 108 -3.83 -16.01 6.87
N GLU A 109 -4.05 -17.28 7.20
CA GLU A 109 -4.61 -18.26 6.26
C GLU A 109 -6.07 -17.94 5.86
N PHE A 110 -6.82 -17.26 6.75
CA PHE A 110 -8.18 -16.83 6.47
C PHE A 110 -8.30 -15.81 5.32
N ALA A 111 -7.23 -15.09 4.97
CA ALA A 111 -7.23 -14.24 3.78
C ALA A 111 -7.31 -15.05 2.47
N ALA A 112 -6.76 -16.26 2.45
CA ALA A 112 -6.90 -17.17 1.31
C ALA A 112 -8.29 -17.80 1.29
N LEU A 113 -8.80 -18.18 2.46
CA LEU A 113 -10.13 -18.78 2.63
C LEU A 113 -11.24 -17.88 2.09
N VAL A 114 -11.28 -16.61 2.50
CA VAL A 114 -12.32 -15.66 2.08
C VAL A 114 -12.09 -15.10 0.66
N ALA A 115 -10.98 -15.44 0.01
CA ALA A 115 -10.68 -14.97 -1.33
C ALA A 115 -11.69 -15.49 -2.38
N ALA A 116 -12.34 -16.61 -2.11
CA ALA A 116 -13.39 -17.17 -2.97
C ALA A 116 -14.71 -16.42 -2.86
N MET A 117 -14.89 -15.58 -1.84
CA MET A 117 -16.13 -14.81 -1.61
C MET A 117 -16.12 -13.43 -2.27
N ARG A 118 -15.14 -13.16 -3.13
CA ARG A 118 -14.99 -11.84 -3.77
C ARG A 118 -16.15 -11.62 -4.73
N PRO A 119 -16.73 -10.40 -4.78
CA PRO A 119 -17.70 -10.07 -5.81
C PRO A 119 -17.10 -10.26 -7.21
N ASP A 120 -17.77 -11.07 -8.03
CA ASP A 120 -17.41 -11.32 -9.43
C ASP A 120 -18.21 -10.41 -10.37
N GLY A 121 -17.71 -10.17 -11.58
CA GLY A 121 -18.39 -9.31 -12.56
C GLY A 121 -18.14 -7.81 -12.38
N LEU A 122 -17.15 -7.42 -11.58
CA LEU A 122 -16.75 -6.03 -11.41
C LEU A 122 -16.06 -5.46 -12.67
N PRO A 123 -16.27 -4.17 -13.00
CA PRO A 123 -15.46 -3.47 -13.98
C PRO A 123 -13.96 -3.59 -13.67
N ASN A 124 -13.11 -3.69 -14.70
CA ASN A 124 -11.68 -3.98 -14.54
C ASN A 124 -10.92 -3.01 -13.62
N ASP A 125 -11.32 -1.74 -13.56
CA ASP A 125 -10.68 -0.75 -12.70
C ASP A 125 -11.02 -0.95 -11.20
N ASP A 126 -12.10 -1.65 -10.89
CA ASP A 126 -12.53 -1.94 -9.51
C ASP A 126 -11.93 -3.23 -8.95
N TYR A 127 -11.45 -4.12 -9.82
CA TYR A 127 -10.99 -5.45 -9.43
C TYR A 127 -9.78 -5.43 -8.48
N ASP A 128 -8.84 -4.50 -8.68
CA ASP A 128 -7.58 -4.46 -7.92
C ASP A 128 -7.79 -4.11 -6.44
N TRP A 129 -8.65 -3.13 -6.14
CA TRP A 129 -8.91 -2.72 -4.76
C TRP A 129 -9.81 -3.73 -4.02
N VAL A 130 -10.73 -4.41 -4.72
CA VAL A 130 -11.55 -5.49 -4.15
C VAL A 130 -10.71 -6.70 -3.77
N ARG A 131 -9.71 -7.04 -4.60
CA ARG A 131 -8.79 -8.16 -4.33
C ARG A 131 -8.06 -8.02 -3.00
N GLU A 132 -7.82 -6.79 -2.54
CA GLU A 132 -7.10 -6.52 -1.29
C GLU A 132 -7.99 -6.56 -0.04
N LEU A 133 -9.32 -6.47 -0.18
CA LEU A 133 -10.23 -6.45 0.97
C LEU A 133 -10.11 -7.68 1.86
N LYS A 134 -9.84 -8.85 1.27
CA LYS A 134 -9.62 -10.11 2.00
C LYS A 134 -8.49 -10.01 3.04
N ASN A 135 -7.51 -9.13 2.82
CA ASN A 135 -6.39 -8.91 3.75
C ASN A 135 -6.81 -8.18 5.03
N ARG A 136 -8.05 -7.66 5.12
CA ARG A 136 -8.61 -7.10 6.36
C ARG A 136 -9.07 -8.19 7.33
N VAL A 137 -9.40 -9.39 6.83
CA VAL A 137 -9.97 -10.49 7.62
C VAL A 137 -9.02 -11.05 8.68
N PRO A 138 -7.72 -11.30 8.41
CA PRO A 138 -6.78 -11.77 9.43
C PRO A 138 -6.77 -10.91 10.71
N ARG A 139 -6.89 -9.59 10.54
CA ARG A 139 -6.96 -8.65 11.66
C ARG A 139 -8.23 -8.83 12.50
N LEU A 140 -9.36 -9.15 11.87
CA LEU A 140 -10.63 -9.39 12.58
C LEU A 140 -10.53 -10.69 13.38
N VAL A 141 -10.01 -11.76 12.77
CA VAL A 141 -9.75 -13.03 13.46
C VAL A 141 -8.82 -12.83 14.65
N ARG A 142 -7.68 -12.15 14.47
CA ARG A 142 -6.78 -11.79 15.58
C ARG A 142 -7.49 -11.00 16.66
N HIS A 143 -8.39 -10.08 16.31
CA HIS A 143 -9.12 -9.31 17.31
C HIS A 143 -10.00 -10.21 18.18
N VAL A 144 -10.72 -11.16 17.58
CA VAL A 144 -11.52 -12.15 18.32
C VAL A 144 -10.63 -13.00 19.22
N MET A 145 -9.52 -13.54 18.68
CA MET A 145 -8.54 -14.33 19.45
C MET A 145 -8.00 -13.62 20.70
N VAL A 146 -7.89 -12.30 20.66
CA VAL A 146 -7.30 -11.50 21.74
C VAL A 146 -8.35 -10.97 22.72
N SER A 147 -9.61 -10.86 22.29
CA SER A 147 -10.66 -10.25 23.11
C SER A 147 -11.17 -11.22 24.17
N PRO A 148 -11.58 -10.72 25.34
CA PRO A 148 -12.32 -11.53 26.30
C PRO A 148 -13.71 -11.76 25.73
N VAL A 149 -13.91 -12.93 25.14
CA VAL A 149 -15.19 -13.36 24.57
C VAL A 149 -15.65 -14.54 25.38
N ASP A 150 -16.92 -14.55 25.78
CA ASP A 150 -17.54 -15.72 26.39
C ASP A 150 -17.52 -16.88 25.37
N GLY A 151 -16.65 -17.87 25.60
CA GLY A 151 -16.50 -19.04 24.73
C GLY A 151 -15.05 -19.41 24.42
N PRO A 152 -14.81 -20.33 23.47
CA PRO A 152 -13.48 -20.91 23.23
C PRO A 152 -12.56 -20.05 22.34
N HIS A 153 -12.99 -18.86 21.92
CA HIS A 153 -12.33 -18.08 20.86
C HIS A 153 -11.53 -16.86 21.33
N GLY A 154 -11.53 -16.57 22.63
CA GLY A 154 -10.92 -15.39 23.23
C GLY A 154 -9.70 -15.69 24.10
N ASP A 155 -9.09 -14.62 24.62
CA ASP A 155 -8.01 -14.65 25.62
C ASP A 155 -6.77 -15.51 25.27
N VAL A 156 -6.54 -15.76 23.98
CA VAL A 156 -5.45 -16.64 23.50
C VAL A 156 -4.10 -16.20 24.04
N ILE A 157 -3.86 -14.89 24.17
CA ILE A 157 -2.56 -14.32 24.59
C ILE A 157 -2.51 -13.83 26.03
N GLU A 158 -3.49 -14.21 26.87
CA GLU A 158 -3.52 -13.76 28.26
C GLU A 158 -2.33 -14.27 29.07
N SER A 159 -1.87 -15.50 28.78
CA SER A 159 -0.67 -16.08 29.37
C SER A 159 0.09 -16.95 28.35
N PRO A 160 1.34 -17.35 28.64
CA PRO A 160 2.03 -18.39 27.86
C PRO A 160 1.21 -19.67 27.71
N GLN A 161 0.52 -20.08 28.79
CA GLN A 161 -0.23 -21.33 28.84
C GLN A 161 -1.46 -21.32 27.93
N THR A 162 -2.17 -20.19 27.85
CA THR A 162 -3.32 -20.05 26.94
C THR A 162 -2.90 -20.14 25.48
N ILE A 163 -1.73 -19.59 25.11
CA ILE A 163 -1.19 -19.69 23.75
C ILE A 163 -0.84 -21.15 23.42
N LEU A 164 -0.18 -21.85 24.33
CA LEU A 164 0.19 -23.25 24.13
C LEU A 164 -1.06 -24.14 24.00
N CYS A 165 -2.04 -23.96 24.87
CA CYS A 165 -3.34 -24.64 24.78
C CYS A 165 -4.04 -24.35 23.45
N PHE A 166 -4.00 -23.09 22.99
CA PHE A 166 -4.50 -22.73 21.67
C PHE A 166 -3.75 -23.46 20.55
N PHE A 167 -2.42 -23.58 20.60
CA PHE A 167 -1.68 -24.32 19.58
C PHE A 167 -2.07 -25.80 19.51
N ASP A 168 -2.29 -26.42 20.67
CA ASP A 168 -2.73 -27.83 20.75
C ASP A 168 -4.15 -28.04 20.22
N THR A 169 -5.02 -27.03 20.36
CA THR A 169 -6.45 -27.10 19.98
C THR A 169 -6.80 -26.37 18.68
N SER A 170 -5.86 -25.63 18.08
CA SER A 170 -6.07 -24.72 16.95
C SER A 170 -6.78 -25.38 15.75
N LYS A 171 -6.41 -26.63 15.42
CA LYS A 171 -7.04 -27.39 14.33
C LYS A 171 -8.52 -27.69 14.60
N ALA A 172 -8.87 -27.99 15.85
CA ALA A 172 -10.26 -28.26 16.23
C ALA A 172 -11.10 -26.97 16.26
N GLN A 173 -10.47 -25.83 16.54
CA GLN A 173 -11.12 -24.52 16.56
C GLN A 173 -11.23 -23.88 15.17
N LEU A 174 -10.51 -24.41 14.17
CA LEU A 174 -10.45 -23.85 12.82
C LEU A 174 -11.84 -23.59 12.23
N PRO A 175 -12.80 -24.55 12.21
CA PRO A 175 -14.12 -24.33 11.60
C PRO A 175 -14.89 -23.15 12.21
N SER A 176 -14.77 -22.94 13.51
CA SER A 176 -15.41 -21.81 14.17
C SER A 176 -14.79 -20.47 13.75
N TYR A 177 -13.47 -20.39 13.68
CA TYR A 177 -12.78 -19.21 13.16
C TYR A 177 -13.03 -18.98 11.66
N GLU A 178 -13.28 -20.04 10.87
CA GLU A 178 -13.70 -19.89 9.48
C GLU A 178 -15.06 -19.17 9.39
N SER A 179 -16.04 -19.55 10.22
CA SER A 179 -17.33 -18.86 10.27
C SER A 179 -17.16 -17.37 10.62
N ILE A 180 -16.36 -17.07 11.65
CA ILE A 180 -16.01 -15.69 12.04
C ILE A 180 -15.34 -14.94 10.88
N ALA A 181 -14.37 -15.57 10.20
CA ALA A 181 -13.66 -14.96 9.09
C ALA A 181 -14.59 -14.62 7.91
N ARG A 182 -15.50 -15.54 7.56
CA ARG A 182 -16.48 -15.34 6.47
C ARG A 182 -17.45 -14.22 6.80
N ARG A 183 -18.06 -14.23 7.99
CA ARG A 183 -18.96 -13.16 8.45
C ARG A 183 -18.26 -11.82 8.59
N GLY A 184 -17.01 -11.82 9.06
CA GLY A 184 -16.16 -10.62 9.11
C GLY A 184 -15.80 -10.10 7.72
N TYR A 185 -15.61 -10.97 6.72
CA TYR A 185 -15.42 -10.54 5.35
C TYR A 185 -16.68 -9.92 4.75
N LEU A 186 -17.85 -10.48 5.04
CA LEU A 186 -19.14 -9.87 4.66
C LEU A 186 -19.29 -8.47 5.27
N ALA A 187 -18.93 -8.28 6.54
CA ALA A 187 -18.92 -6.97 7.18
C ALA A 187 -17.97 -5.98 6.47
N VAL A 188 -16.82 -6.45 5.99
CA VAL A 188 -15.89 -5.65 5.17
C VAL A 188 -16.50 -5.26 3.81
N LEU A 189 -17.26 -6.15 3.18
CA LEU A 189 -17.98 -5.84 1.94
C LEU A 189 -19.10 -4.82 2.18
N VAL A 190 -19.85 -4.95 3.29
CA VAL A 190 -20.90 -3.99 3.69
C VAL A 190 -20.32 -2.60 3.96
N ASP A 191 -19.25 -2.50 4.78
CA ASP A 191 -18.53 -1.22 5.04
C ASP A 191 -18.07 -0.57 3.72
N ARG A 192 -17.70 -1.39 2.74
CA ARG A 192 -17.30 -0.87 1.43
C ARG A 192 -18.48 -0.45 0.56
N LEU A 193 -19.56 -1.22 0.55
CA LEU A 193 -20.80 -0.90 -0.15
C LEU A 193 -21.37 0.44 0.33
N GLU A 194 -21.37 0.69 1.65
CA GLU A 194 -21.78 1.99 2.20
C GLU A 194 -20.94 3.14 1.64
N ARG A 195 -19.60 2.98 1.61
CA ARG A 195 -18.73 4.02 1.05
C ARG A 195 -18.91 4.25 -0.45
N LEU A 196 -19.31 3.21 -1.20
CA LEU A 196 -19.61 3.35 -2.62
C LEU A 196 -20.92 4.12 -2.83
N ARG A 197 -21.92 3.91 -1.96
CA ARG A 197 -23.19 4.65 -1.97
C ARG A 197 -22.99 6.11 -1.56
N ASP A 198 -22.10 6.37 -0.61
CA ASP A 198 -21.80 7.72 -0.11
C ASP A 198 -20.80 8.51 -1.02
N ALA A 199 -20.33 7.91 -2.11
CA ALA A 199 -19.40 8.57 -3.04
C ALA A 199 -20.10 9.67 -3.86
N GLU A 200 -19.35 10.68 -4.29
CA GLU A 200 -19.87 11.79 -5.10
C GLU A 200 -20.49 11.32 -6.42
N ASN A 201 -19.94 10.25 -7.01
CA ASN A 201 -20.45 9.58 -8.21
C ASN A 201 -20.56 8.06 -7.95
N PRO A 202 -21.68 7.58 -7.36
CA PRO A 202 -21.86 6.17 -7.07
C PRO A 202 -22.05 5.38 -8.38
N ASN A 203 -21.29 4.30 -8.59
CA ASN A 203 -21.46 3.42 -9.74
C ASN A 203 -22.54 2.36 -9.43
N PRO A 204 -23.73 2.40 -10.06
CA PRO A 204 -24.82 1.48 -9.76
C PRO A 204 -24.49 0.01 -10.09
N GLU A 205 -23.67 -0.22 -11.13
CA GLU A 205 -23.26 -1.58 -11.53
C GLU A 205 -22.39 -2.23 -10.44
N THR A 206 -21.36 -1.52 -9.98
CA THR A 206 -20.49 -1.97 -8.88
C THR A 206 -21.30 -2.19 -7.59
N ILE A 207 -22.24 -1.30 -7.27
CA ILE A 207 -23.13 -1.43 -6.10
C ILE A 207 -23.97 -2.72 -6.18
N SER A 208 -24.61 -2.98 -7.33
CA SER A 208 -25.43 -4.18 -7.53
C SER A 208 -24.64 -5.47 -7.42
N VAL A 209 -23.41 -5.51 -7.96
CA VAL A 209 -22.50 -6.66 -7.85
C VAL A 209 -22.16 -6.94 -6.38
N PHE A 210 -21.90 -5.91 -5.58
CA PHE A 210 -21.66 -6.07 -4.15
C PHE A 210 -22.88 -6.58 -3.39
N GLU A 211 -24.07 -6.03 -3.68
CA GLU A 211 -25.32 -6.47 -3.06
C GLU A 211 -25.62 -7.95 -3.36
N ALA A 212 -25.44 -8.37 -4.62
CA ALA A 212 -25.63 -9.76 -5.02
C ALA A 212 -24.65 -10.70 -4.32
N ALA A 213 -23.36 -10.34 -4.26
CA ALA A 213 -22.35 -11.14 -3.59
C ALA A 213 -22.60 -11.25 -2.07
N ILE A 214 -22.98 -10.15 -1.42
CA ILE A 214 -23.32 -10.14 0.01
C ILE A 214 -24.55 -11.03 0.26
N ALA A 215 -25.62 -10.88 -0.52
CA ALA A 215 -26.84 -11.68 -0.36
C ALA A 215 -26.59 -13.18 -0.56
N MET A 216 -25.85 -13.54 -1.60
CA MET A 216 -25.49 -14.93 -1.91
C MET A 216 -24.72 -15.57 -0.74
N HIS A 217 -23.69 -14.90 -0.23
CA HIS A 217 -22.84 -15.46 0.81
C HIS A 217 -23.45 -15.35 2.21
N ALA A 218 -24.30 -14.36 2.48
CA ALA A 218 -25.03 -14.27 3.75
C ALA A 218 -26.03 -15.44 3.88
N ALA A 219 -26.65 -15.87 2.78
CA ALA A 219 -27.52 -17.05 2.78
C ALA A 219 -26.78 -18.36 3.14
N GLU A 220 -25.49 -18.45 2.82
CA GLU A 220 -24.67 -19.65 3.10
C GLU A 220 -23.98 -19.60 4.47
N TYR A 221 -23.45 -18.44 4.86
CA TYR A 221 -22.57 -18.30 6.04
C TYR A 221 -23.16 -17.50 7.19
N GLY A 222 -24.41 -17.05 7.06
CA GLY A 222 -25.11 -16.21 8.02
C GLY A 222 -24.83 -14.72 7.80
N ASP A 223 -25.56 -13.90 8.57
CA ASP A 223 -25.51 -12.45 8.40
C ASP A 223 -24.11 -11.87 8.65
N PRO A 224 -23.74 -10.78 7.93
CA PRO A 224 -22.52 -10.03 8.21
C PRO A 224 -22.41 -9.73 9.70
N GLU A 225 -21.20 -9.79 10.24
CA GLU A 225 -20.98 -9.27 11.60
C GLU A 225 -21.39 -7.79 11.62
N GLU A 226 -22.16 -7.37 12.62
CA GLU A 226 -22.68 -6.00 12.65
C GLU A 226 -21.51 -5.02 12.54
N PRO A 227 -21.53 -4.11 11.56
CA PRO A 227 -20.48 -3.11 11.46
C PRO A 227 -20.46 -2.31 12.76
N VAL A 228 -19.26 -1.87 13.16
CA VAL A 228 -19.11 -0.95 14.29
C VAL A 228 -20.08 0.21 14.09
N ARG A 229 -21.03 0.37 15.01
CA ARG A 229 -22.09 1.38 14.91
C ARG A 229 -21.51 2.74 14.55
N LYS A 230 -22.26 3.56 13.81
CA LYS A 230 -21.82 4.94 13.54
C LYS A 230 -21.73 5.73 14.86
N ALA A 231 -20.73 6.59 14.96
CA ALA A 231 -20.60 7.49 16.10
C ALA A 231 -21.80 8.44 16.15
N THR A 232 -22.41 8.58 17.33
CA THR A 232 -23.56 9.48 17.54
C THR A 232 -23.12 10.95 17.46
N ALA A 233 -24.08 11.88 17.33
CA ALA A 233 -23.77 13.31 17.36
C ALA A 233 -23.11 13.71 18.69
N GLU A 234 -23.65 13.22 19.80
CA GLU A 234 -23.12 13.45 21.16
C GLU A 234 -21.67 12.98 21.32
N GLU A 235 -21.32 11.81 20.76
CA GLU A 235 -19.94 11.30 20.83
C GLU A 235 -18.98 12.15 19.99
N ARG A 236 -19.44 12.63 18.84
CA ARG A 236 -18.65 13.56 18.00
C ARG A 236 -18.41 14.86 18.75
N GLU A 237 -19.45 15.42 19.35
CA GLU A 237 -19.36 16.64 20.16
C GLU A 237 -18.43 16.44 21.35
N LEU A 238 -18.54 15.33 22.08
CA LEU A 238 -17.66 15.02 23.20
C LEU A 238 -16.19 14.89 22.77
N VAL A 239 -15.91 14.14 21.70
CA VAL A 239 -14.54 14.00 21.17
C VAL A 239 -13.99 15.34 20.72
N HIS A 240 -14.81 16.17 20.05
CA HIS A 240 -14.42 17.51 19.66
C HIS A 240 -14.13 18.39 20.88
N ALA A 241 -14.98 18.36 21.92
CA ALA A 241 -14.78 19.12 23.14
C ALA A 241 -13.49 18.72 23.86
N VAL A 242 -13.20 17.42 23.99
CA VAL A 242 -11.97 16.91 24.62
C VAL A 242 -10.72 17.35 23.85
N LEU A 243 -10.74 17.26 22.52
CA LEU A 243 -9.60 17.66 21.70
C LEU A 243 -9.42 19.19 21.69
N THR A 244 -10.50 19.96 21.68
CA THR A 244 -10.47 21.42 21.76
C THR A 244 -9.92 21.87 23.12
N ALA A 245 -10.36 21.26 24.22
CA ALA A 245 -9.84 21.56 25.56
C ALA A 245 -8.32 21.34 25.65
N GLU A 246 -7.77 20.29 25.03
CA GLU A 246 -6.32 20.07 24.95
C GLU A 246 -5.60 21.14 24.11
N VAL A 247 -6.19 21.55 22.98
CA VAL A 247 -5.64 22.65 22.16
C VAL A 247 -5.64 23.97 22.94
N ASP A 248 -6.67 24.22 23.72
CA ASP A 248 -6.82 25.44 24.53
C ASP A 248 -5.86 25.43 25.73
N ALA A 249 -5.67 24.27 26.37
CA ALA A 249 -4.69 24.08 27.43
C ALA A 249 -3.23 24.26 26.95
N GLN A 250 -2.98 24.07 25.65
CA GLN A 250 -1.64 24.24 25.05
C GLN A 250 -1.68 25.16 23.82
N PRO A 251 -1.68 26.49 24.02
CA PRO A 251 -1.79 27.46 22.93
C PRO A 251 -0.69 27.35 21.85
N SER A 252 0.47 26.76 22.18
CA SER A 252 1.54 26.49 21.21
C SER A 252 1.13 25.54 20.09
N LEU A 253 0.15 24.65 20.34
CA LEU A 253 -0.37 23.71 19.34
C LEU A 253 -1.05 24.43 18.18
N ARG A 254 -1.70 25.57 18.42
CA ARG A 254 -2.37 26.36 17.38
C ARG A 254 -1.42 26.89 16.31
N LYS A 255 -0.12 27.01 16.64
CA LYS A 255 0.93 27.43 15.71
C LYS A 255 1.53 26.25 14.93
N ASN A 256 1.15 25.02 15.23
CA ASN A 256 1.71 23.84 14.58
C ASN A 256 1.04 23.62 13.21
N PRO A 257 1.80 23.60 12.09
CA PRO A 257 1.23 23.45 10.75
C PRO A 257 0.53 22.10 10.53
N LEU A 258 0.86 21.09 11.34
CA LEU A 258 0.30 19.73 11.25
C LEU A 258 -0.92 19.53 12.16
N LEU A 259 -1.38 20.57 12.86
CA LEU A 259 -2.49 20.45 13.80
C LEU A 259 -3.77 19.94 13.12
N GLY A 260 -4.12 20.46 11.95
CA GLY A 260 -5.36 20.08 11.26
C GLY A 260 -5.41 18.58 10.91
N GLU A 261 -4.32 18.02 10.43
CA GLU A 261 -4.22 16.58 10.12
C GLU A 261 -4.20 15.74 11.42
N ALA A 262 -3.42 16.16 12.40
CA ALA A 262 -3.34 15.48 13.69
C ALA A 262 -4.70 15.45 14.39
N TYR A 263 -5.45 16.56 14.35
CA TYR A 263 -6.78 16.67 14.91
C TYR A 263 -7.74 15.68 14.24
N LYS A 264 -7.80 15.63 12.90
CA LYS A 264 -8.61 14.64 12.16
C LYS A 264 -8.31 13.20 12.57
N ARG A 265 -7.03 12.84 12.68
CA ARG A 265 -6.59 11.49 13.08
C ARG A 265 -6.94 11.18 14.53
N ALA A 266 -6.76 12.15 15.43
CA ALA A 266 -7.12 12.01 16.84
C ALA A 266 -8.64 11.83 16.99
N THR A 267 -9.46 12.63 16.28
CA THR A 267 -10.92 12.49 16.24
C THR A 267 -11.32 11.08 15.80
N GLN A 268 -10.81 10.59 14.68
CA GLN A 268 -11.10 9.23 14.20
C GLN A 268 -10.70 8.15 15.21
N THR A 269 -9.55 8.32 15.87
CA THR A 269 -9.03 7.37 16.87
C THR A 269 -9.91 7.33 18.11
N LEU A 270 -10.31 8.49 18.63
CA LEU A 270 -11.15 8.60 19.83
C LEU A 270 -12.58 8.14 19.56
N LEU A 271 -13.17 8.53 18.43
CA LEU A 271 -14.49 8.03 18.04
C LEU A 271 -14.49 6.51 17.90
N ARG A 272 -13.45 5.93 17.29
CA ARG A 272 -13.32 4.48 17.21
C ARG A 272 -13.29 3.83 18.59
N ARG A 273 -12.61 4.42 19.58
CA ARG A 273 -12.59 3.89 20.95
C ARG A 273 -13.97 3.96 21.60
N MET A 274 -14.69 5.07 21.43
CA MET A 274 -16.05 5.23 21.96
C MET A 274 -17.03 4.24 21.33
N MET A 275 -16.97 4.05 20.01
CA MET A 275 -17.81 3.07 19.31
C MET A 275 -17.54 1.63 19.77
N LEU A 276 -16.33 1.35 20.28
CA LEU A 276 -15.94 0.08 20.91
C LEU A 276 -16.24 0.03 22.43
N GLY A 277 -17.03 0.96 22.95
CA GLY A 277 -17.47 0.98 24.35
C GLY A 277 -16.50 1.60 25.36
N SER A 278 -15.36 2.14 24.91
CA SER A 278 -14.45 2.85 25.82
C SER A 278 -15.02 4.20 26.23
N ARG A 279 -15.40 4.34 27.51
CA ARG A 279 -15.88 5.61 28.07
C ARG A 279 -14.75 6.59 28.40
N ASN A 280 -13.55 6.07 28.67
CA ASN A 280 -12.38 6.90 28.98
C ASN A 280 -11.65 7.29 27.69
N ILE A 281 -11.97 8.47 27.17
CA ILE A 281 -11.24 9.11 26.07
C ILE A 281 -10.23 10.12 26.64
N ASP A 282 -9.02 10.10 26.10
CA ASP A 282 -7.91 10.95 26.54
C ASP A 282 -7.47 11.83 25.37
N GLY A 283 -7.57 13.14 25.56
CA GLY A 283 -7.17 14.15 24.58
C GLY A 283 -5.69 14.07 24.21
N ARG A 284 -4.85 13.41 25.03
CA ARG A 284 -3.44 13.13 24.70
C ARG A 284 -3.24 12.31 23.42
N ALA A 285 -4.29 11.69 22.90
CA ALA A 285 -4.29 11.12 21.55
C ALA A 285 -3.82 12.13 20.48
N LEU A 286 -4.05 13.44 20.70
CA LEU A 286 -3.58 14.51 19.84
C LEU A 286 -2.06 14.57 19.70
N PHE A 287 -1.30 14.40 20.80
CA PHE A 287 0.17 14.41 20.74
C PHE A 287 0.72 13.21 19.98
N SER A 288 0.09 12.05 20.16
CA SER A 288 0.42 10.86 19.36
C SER A 288 0.14 11.12 17.88
N ALA A 289 -1.00 11.71 17.54
CA ALA A 289 -1.35 12.06 16.16
C ALA A 289 -0.41 13.11 15.56
N LEU A 290 0.01 14.12 16.32
CA LEU A 290 1.01 15.12 15.93
C LEU A 290 2.37 14.48 15.65
N ARG A 291 2.81 13.57 16.51
CA ARG A 291 4.04 12.80 16.29
C ARG A 291 3.96 12.01 14.98
N TRP A 292 2.82 11.38 14.69
CA TRP A 292 2.63 10.64 13.45
C TRP A 292 2.58 11.53 12.22
N ALA A 293 1.83 12.65 12.26
CA ALA A 293 1.79 13.61 11.17
C ALA A 293 3.19 14.18 10.87
N ARG A 294 3.99 14.46 11.91
CA ARG A 294 5.39 14.89 11.75
C ARG A 294 6.25 13.83 11.09
N LEU A 295 6.13 12.57 11.52
CA LEU A 295 6.85 11.46 10.90
C LEU A 295 6.44 11.26 9.44
N ASP A 296 5.18 11.48 9.11
CA ASP A 296 4.69 11.38 7.73
C ASP A 296 5.20 12.54 6.87
N SER A 297 5.13 13.79 7.36
CA SER A 297 5.74 14.96 6.70
C SER A 297 7.23 14.73 6.46
N MET A 298 7.98 14.27 7.47
CA MET A 298 9.40 13.95 7.32
C MET A 298 9.64 12.85 6.29
N ARG A 299 8.72 11.89 6.11
CA ARG A 299 8.86 10.86 5.07
C ARG A 299 8.58 11.41 3.68
N VAL A 300 7.57 12.27 3.56
CA VAL A 300 7.31 12.98 2.30
C VAL A 300 8.55 13.81 1.96
N ASP A 301 9.04 14.62 2.89
CA ASP A 301 10.25 15.41 2.73
C ASP A 301 11.48 14.55 2.44
N GLN A 302 11.65 13.40 3.08
CA GLN A 302 12.77 12.48 2.78
C GLN A 302 12.63 11.84 1.41
N ARG A 303 11.42 11.50 0.97
CA ARG A 303 11.19 10.98 -0.39
C ARG A 303 11.44 12.08 -1.42
N THR A 304 10.95 13.28 -1.16
CA THR A 304 11.17 14.47 -1.98
C THR A 304 12.66 14.78 -2.03
N ARG A 305 13.37 14.84 -0.91
CA ARG A 305 14.83 15.06 -0.86
C ARG A 305 15.65 13.93 -1.46
N ALA A 306 15.26 12.68 -1.26
CA ALA A 306 15.95 11.56 -1.90
C ALA A 306 15.75 11.59 -3.40
N TRP A 307 14.57 12.02 -3.85
CA TRP A 307 14.27 12.25 -5.24
C TRP A 307 15.03 13.47 -5.79
N GLU A 308 15.05 14.59 -5.07
CA GLU A 308 15.80 15.81 -5.40
C GLU A 308 17.32 15.62 -5.37
N ALA A 309 17.86 14.87 -4.41
CA ALA A 309 19.29 14.54 -4.34
C ALA A 309 19.68 13.60 -5.48
N HIS A 310 18.79 12.68 -5.89
CA HIS A 310 19.00 11.86 -7.07
C HIS A 310 18.98 12.70 -8.36
N VAL A 311 18.26 13.82 -8.38
CA VAL A 311 18.21 14.79 -9.49
C VAL A 311 19.39 15.77 -9.45
N ALA A 312 19.92 16.12 -8.28
CA ALA A 312 21.01 17.10 -8.12
C ALA A 312 22.42 16.51 -8.36
N ASP A 313 22.60 15.20 -8.26
CA ASP A 313 23.89 14.51 -8.48
C ASP A 313 24.23 14.24 -9.97
N GLU A 314 23.49 14.82 -10.92
CA GLU A 314 23.79 14.73 -12.37
C GLU A 314 24.93 15.66 -12.84
N HIS A 315 25.85 16.01 -11.95
CA HIS A 315 27.20 16.46 -12.31
C HIS A 315 28.22 15.44 -11.78
N LEU A 316 28.54 14.46 -12.61
CA LEU A 316 29.62 13.49 -12.39
C LEU A 316 30.94 14.20 -12.06
N PRO A 317 31.66 13.67 -11.06
CA PRO A 317 33.02 13.22 -11.29
C PRO A 317 33.08 11.70 -11.21
N LEU A 318 33.72 11.12 -12.23
CA LEU A 318 34.16 9.75 -12.26
C LEU A 318 35.05 9.43 -11.03
N ARG A 319 34.64 8.38 -10.30
CA ARG A 319 35.35 7.61 -9.25
C ARG A 319 35.57 8.30 -7.88
N ILE A 320 35.02 7.70 -6.82
CA ILE A 320 35.70 6.81 -5.84
C ILE A 320 34.68 6.27 -4.82
N VAL A 321 34.55 4.93 -4.79
CA VAL A 321 34.27 4.00 -3.66
C VAL A 321 33.10 4.29 -2.67
N GLY A 322 32.05 3.44 -2.74
CA GLY A 322 31.46 2.82 -1.55
C GLY A 322 29.95 2.98 -1.30
N GLY A 323 29.09 2.27 -2.05
CA GLY A 323 27.65 2.24 -1.75
C GLY A 323 26.82 1.19 -2.51
N ILE A 324 27.03 -0.11 -2.23
CA ILE A 324 26.48 -1.27 -3.00
C ILE A 324 24.93 -1.35 -3.05
N ALA A 325 24.18 -0.50 -2.32
CA ALA A 325 22.73 -0.42 -2.44
C ALA A 325 22.22 0.64 -3.45
N GLY A 326 23.00 1.69 -3.72
CA GLY A 326 22.65 2.73 -4.69
C GLY A 326 22.99 2.33 -6.13
N ASP A 327 24.17 1.75 -6.32
CA ASP A 327 24.68 1.37 -7.64
C ASP A 327 23.82 0.31 -8.33
N ASN A 328 23.32 -0.69 -7.59
CA ASN A 328 22.47 -1.73 -8.16
C ASN A 328 21.10 -1.21 -8.59
N ALA A 329 20.54 -0.22 -7.88
CA ALA A 329 19.28 0.40 -8.25
C ALA A 329 19.45 1.31 -9.47
N GLN A 330 20.57 2.05 -9.55
CA GLN A 330 20.90 2.92 -10.67
C GLN A 330 21.25 2.11 -11.93
N ILE A 331 22.05 1.04 -11.80
CA ILE A 331 22.34 0.09 -12.89
C ILE A 331 21.04 -0.60 -13.34
N ALA A 332 20.17 -1.02 -12.41
CA ALA A 332 18.88 -1.60 -12.77
C ALA A 332 17.94 -0.61 -13.47
N ALA A 333 17.95 0.66 -13.07
CA ALA A 333 17.18 1.72 -13.72
C ALA A 333 17.70 2.05 -15.11
N GLN A 334 19.01 2.18 -15.29
CA GLN A 334 19.64 2.39 -16.60
C GLN A 334 19.41 1.21 -17.54
N LEU A 335 19.53 -0.03 -17.05
CA LEU A 335 19.21 -1.23 -17.81
C LEU A 335 17.72 -1.27 -18.21
N LEU A 336 16.82 -0.83 -17.32
CA LEU A 336 15.39 -0.76 -17.61
C LEU A 336 15.08 0.31 -18.66
N LEU A 337 15.68 1.50 -18.57
CA LEU A 337 15.53 2.58 -19.55
C LEU A 337 16.11 2.20 -20.91
N SER A 338 17.28 1.56 -20.93
CA SER A 338 17.90 1.04 -22.16
C SER A 338 17.01 -0.02 -22.82
N ARG A 339 16.45 -0.95 -22.05
CA ARG A 339 15.47 -1.93 -22.57
C ARG A 339 14.20 -1.26 -23.06
N ALA A 340 13.64 -0.32 -22.30
CA ALA A 340 12.45 0.42 -22.70
C ALA A 340 12.69 1.23 -23.99
N HIS A 341 13.89 1.77 -24.18
CA HIS A 341 14.30 2.44 -25.41
C HIS A 341 14.39 1.45 -26.58
N THR A 342 15.02 0.29 -26.40
CA THR A 342 15.07 -0.76 -27.45
C THR A 342 13.68 -1.26 -27.83
N GLU A 343 12.81 -1.50 -26.86
CA GLU A 343 11.43 -1.93 -27.07
C GLU A 343 10.61 -0.85 -27.79
N LEU A 344 10.76 0.42 -27.39
CA LEU A 344 10.09 1.53 -28.06
C LEU A 344 10.58 1.71 -29.51
N MET A 345 11.90 1.59 -29.76
CA MET A 345 12.45 1.63 -31.12
C MET A 345 11.82 0.57 -32.01
N ALA A 346 11.68 -0.66 -31.51
CA ALA A 346 11.11 -1.80 -32.22
C ALA A 346 9.57 -1.75 -32.37
N TYR A 347 8.89 -0.89 -31.62
CA TYR A 347 7.43 -0.77 -31.65
C TYR A 347 6.96 -0.13 -32.97
N ALA A 348 6.27 -0.90 -33.81
CA ALA A 348 5.67 -0.41 -35.05
C ALA A 348 4.33 0.29 -34.77
N GLU A 349 4.21 1.57 -35.14
CA GLU A 349 2.97 2.31 -34.98
C GLU A 349 1.98 1.98 -36.10
N PRO A 350 0.71 1.69 -35.78
CA PRO A 350 -0.25 1.19 -36.77
C PRO A 350 -0.69 2.21 -37.85
N HIS A 351 -0.38 3.50 -37.67
CA HIS A 351 -0.96 4.58 -38.47
C HIS A 351 0.06 5.64 -38.95
N ALA A 352 1.35 5.31 -38.96
CA ALA A 352 2.41 6.19 -39.43
C ALA A 352 3.37 5.40 -40.36
N PRO A 353 3.73 5.93 -41.56
CA PRO A 353 4.69 5.29 -42.46
C PRO A 353 6.13 5.30 -41.92
N GLY A 354 6.35 5.92 -40.76
CA GLY A 354 7.59 5.96 -39.99
C GLY A 354 7.28 6.30 -38.53
N ASP A 355 8.29 6.69 -37.75
CA ASP A 355 8.09 7.07 -36.34
C ASP A 355 7.31 8.40 -36.24
N SER A 356 6.24 8.40 -35.45
CA SER A 356 5.51 9.63 -35.12
C SER A 356 6.39 10.61 -34.34
N TRP A 357 6.00 11.88 -34.35
CA TRP A 357 6.62 12.90 -33.50
C TRP A 357 6.56 12.49 -32.02
N GLU A 358 5.44 11.93 -31.56
CA GLU A 358 5.24 11.49 -30.19
C GLU A 358 6.16 10.32 -29.82
N LYS A 359 6.33 9.35 -30.72
CA LYS A 359 7.30 8.25 -30.54
C LYS A 359 8.73 8.78 -30.52
N SER A 360 9.08 9.69 -31.43
CA SER A 360 10.40 10.34 -31.49
C SER A 360 10.70 11.15 -30.22
N LEU A 361 9.70 11.86 -29.69
CA LEU A 361 9.81 12.57 -28.42
C LEU A 361 9.98 11.60 -27.25
N ALA A 362 9.18 10.53 -27.19
CA ALA A 362 9.30 9.50 -26.15
C ALA A 362 10.68 8.81 -26.18
N LEU A 363 11.23 8.52 -27.35
CA LEU A 363 12.58 8.00 -27.52
C LEU A 363 13.63 8.99 -27.01
N ARG A 364 13.50 10.28 -27.37
CA ARG A 364 14.38 11.34 -26.88
C ARG A 364 14.32 11.46 -25.34
N LEU A 365 13.13 11.36 -24.75
CA LEU A 365 12.94 11.37 -23.30
C LEU A 365 13.63 10.19 -22.61
N LEU A 366 13.60 9.00 -23.22
CA LEU A 366 14.29 7.81 -22.71
C LEU A 366 15.82 7.91 -22.89
N SER A 367 16.30 8.45 -24.01
CA SER A 367 17.74 8.57 -24.29
C SER A 367 18.45 9.62 -23.45
N GLN A 368 17.74 10.70 -23.09
CA GLN A 368 18.28 11.78 -22.26
C GLN A 368 18.24 11.47 -20.76
N GLY A 369 17.67 10.33 -20.34
CA GLY A 369 17.64 9.94 -18.93
C GLY A 369 16.84 10.92 -18.05
N ASN A 370 15.77 11.50 -18.59
CA ASN A 370 15.15 12.77 -18.17
C ASN A 370 14.57 12.85 -16.74
N ALA A 371 15.39 12.70 -15.71
CA ALA A 371 15.11 13.22 -14.37
C ALA A 371 15.11 14.76 -14.39
N ILE A 372 15.98 15.37 -15.20
CA ILE A 372 16.13 16.84 -15.34
C ILE A 372 14.91 17.51 -15.96
N ALA A 373 14.32 16.91 -17.00
CA ALA A 373 13.23 17.56 -17.73
C ALA A 373 11.91 17.56 -16.92
N PHE A 374 11.67 16.61 -16.02
CA PHE A 374 10.50 16.66 -15.11
C PHE A 374 10.69 17.62 -13.92
N ALA A 375 11.90 18.11 -13.67
CA ALA A 375 12.14 19.09 -12.61
C ALA A 375 11.91 20.53 -13.09
N ALA A 376 12.13 20.80 -14.39
CA ALA A 376 11.89 22.10 -15.01
C ALA A 376 10.40 22.35 -15.36
N PHE A 377 9.62 21.28 -15.54
CA PHE A 377 8.19 21.31 -15.88
C PHE A 377 7.39 20.60 -14.79
N GLY A 378 6.23 21.12 -14.37
CA GLY A 378 5.37 20.55 -13.32
C GLY A 378 4.79 19.16 -13.64
N GLY A 379 5.06 18.63 -14.82
CA GLY A 379 4.83 17.23 -15.18
C GLY A 379 5.06 16.93 -16.66
N LEU A 380 4.90 15.65 -17.05
CA LEU A 380 5.02 15.20 -18.44
C LEU A 380 4.09 15.94 -19.40
N ALA A 381 2.88 16.27 -18.95
CA ALA A 381 1.92 16.96 -19.80
C ALA A 381 2.43 18.36 -20.18
N GLU A 382 2.94 19.12 -19.21
CA GLU A 382 3.51 20.45 -19.44
C GLU A 382 4.75 20.40 -20.35
N LEU A 383 5.63 19.40 -20.16
CA LEU A 383 6.77 19.20 -21.04
C LEU A 383 6.34 18.91 -22.48
N VAL A 384 5.39 18.00 -22.67
CA VAL A 384 4.92 17.65 -24.02
C VAL A 384 4.21 18.84 -24.66
N THR A 385 3.42 19.61 -23.91
CA THR A 385 2.81 20.85 -24.39
C THR A 385 3.86 21.88 -24.80
N ALA A 386 4.89 22.10 -23.99
CA ALA A 386 5.97 23.02 -24.33
C ALA A 386 6.73 22.57 -25.59
N ALA A 387 7.03 21.27 -25.70
CA ALA A 387 7.67 20.70 -26.89
C ALA A 387 6.78 20.78 -28.15
N TRP A 388 5.46 20.67 -27.97
CA TRP A 388 4.48 20.83 -29.05
C TRP A 388 4.45 22.28 -29.54
N GLU A 389 4.38 23.24 -28.62
CA GLU A 389 4.36 24.67 -28.90
C GLU A 389 5.66 25.18 -29.52
N ASP A 390 6.80 24.56 -29.20
CA ASP A 390 8.11 24.87 -29.81
C ASP A 390 8.22 24.32 -31.24
N ALA A 391 7.63 23.15 -31.51
CA ALA A 391 7.72 22.47 -32.81
C ALA A 391 6.61 22.85 -33.81
N ALA A 392 5.46 23.34 -33.33
CA ALA A 392 4.32 23.73 -34.18
C ALA A 392 4.58 24.96 -35.10
N PRO A 393 5.25 26.05 -34.66
CA PRO A 393 5.39 27.30 -35.44
C PRO A 393 6.07 27.11 -36.79
N GLU A 394 6.93 26.10 -36.93
CA GLU A 394 7.62 25.80 -38.18
C GLU A 394 6.72 25.12 -39.24
N TYR A 395 5.56 24.56 -38.84
CA TYR A 395 4.71 23.72 -39.70
C TYR A 395 3.18 23.95 -39.52
N GLY A 396 2.77 25.02 -38.81
CA GLY A 396 1.37 25.42 -38.63
C GLY A 396 0.85 25.22 -37.20
N SER A 397 -0.27 24.52 -37.03
CA SER A 397 -0.89 24.24 -35.71
C SER A 397 -0.41 22.93 -35.06
N ARG A 398 0.44 22.14 -35.74
CA ARG A 398 0.96 20.87 -35.24
C ARG A 398 2.44 20.66 -35.59
N PRO A 399 3.18 19.90 -34.77
CA PRO A 399 4.52 19.44 -35.11
C PRO A 399 4.54 18.53 -36.37
N PRO A 400 5.65 18.55 -37.13
CA PRO A 400 5.80 17.69 -38.30
C PRO A 400 5.86 16.21 -37.88
N GLY A 401 5.05 15.37 -38.52
CA GLY A 401 4.98 13.94 -38.20
C GLY A 401 4.18 13.61 -36.93
N ALA A 402 3.52 14.58 -36.29
CA ALA A 402 2.59 14.31 -35.19
C ALA A 402 1.41 13.45 -35.66
N CYS A 403 1.12 12.40 -34.89
CA CYS A 403 -0.01 11.52 -35.18
C CYS A 403 -1.30 12.00 -34.52
N THR A 404 -1.19 12.80 -33.45
CA THR A 404 -2.30 13.45 -32.75
C THR A 404 -2.58 14.86 -33.28
N TYR A 405 -3.70 15.45 -32.86
CA TYR A 405 -4.16 16.76 -33.34
C TYR A 405 -3.92 17.90 -32.35
N ASP A 406 -3.65 17.58 -31.09
CA ASP A 406 -3.50 18.55 -30.02
C ASP A 406 -2.47 18.07 -28.98
N ALA A 407 -1.87 19.03 -28.27
CA ALA A 407 -0.83 18.77 -27.27
C ALA A 407 -1.29 17.87 -26.12
N GLN A 408 -2.57 17.91 -25.73
CA GLN A 408 -3.09 17.12 -24.62
C GLN A 408 -3.21 15.64 -25.00
N THR A 409 -3.69 15.36 -26.21
CA THR A 409 -3.73 14.01 -26.79
C THR A 409 -2.32 13.48 -27.03
N ALA A 410 -1.41 14.32 -27.51
CA ALA A 410 0.02 14.00 -27.63
C ALA A 410 0.63 13.59 -26.28
N ALA A 411 0.36 14.35 -25.21
CA ALA A 411 0.83 14.06 -23.87
C ALA A 411 0.32 12.71 -23.34
N ARG A 412 -0.97 12.40 -23.55
CA ARG A 412 -1.57 11.10 -23.21
C ARG A 412 -0.94 9.96 -24.00
N TYR A 413 -0.64 10.19 -25.27
CA TYR A 413 -0.04 9.21 -26.16
C TYR A 413 1.42 8.91 -25.78
N VAL A 414 2.25 9.94 -25.62
CA VAL A 414 3.65 9.83 -25.12
C VAL A 414 3.68 9.12 -23.77
N GLN A 415 2.79 9.49 -22.84
CA GLN A 415 2.71 8.83 -21.54
C GLN A 415 2.36 7.34 -21.65
N SER A 416 1.45 6.99 -22.56
CA SER A 416 1.03 5.60 -22.78
C SER A 416 2.13 4.76 -23.41
N LEU A 417 2.88 5.32 -24.38
CA LEU A 417 4.06 4.69 -24.97
C LEU A 417 5.13 4.41 -23.90
N LEU A 418 5.50 5.40 -23.10
CA LEU A 418 6.50 5.26 -22.03
C LEU A 418 6.09 4.24 -20.96
N LYS A 419 4.81 4.22 -20.57
CA LYS A 419 4.30 3.26 -19.58
C LYS A 419 4.25 1.84 -20.12
N LEU A 420 3.87 1.67 -21.39
CA LEU A 420 3.84 0.36 -22.04
C LEU A 420 5.26 -0.21 -22.14
N THR A 421 6.21 0.55 -22.66
CA THR A 421 7.59 0.10 -22.89
C THR A 421 8.35 -0.13 -21.59
N ALA A 422 8.14 0.70 -20.58
CA ALA A 422 8.68 0.45 -19.24
C ALA A 422 8.07 -0.78 -18.55
N ALA A 423 6.83 -1.16 -18.92
CA ALA A 423 6.20 -2.37 -18.40
C ALA A 423 6.66 -3.63 -19.12
N THR A 424 6.89 -3.58 -20.44
CA THR A 424 7.43 -4.70 -21.23
C THR A 424 8.91 -4.94 -20.98
N ALA A 425 9.69 -3.89 -20.69
CA ALA A 425 11.11 -3.98 -20.36
C ALA A 425 11.42 -4.72 -19.03
N LYS A 426 10.41 -5.02 -18.21
CA LYS A 426 10.57 -5.70 -16.92
C LYS A 426 10.83 -7.20 -17.13
N PRO A 427 11.74 -7.83 -16.33
CA PRO A 427 12.05 -9.26 -16.44
C PRO A 427 10.86 -10.20 -16.24
N SER A 428 9.82 -9.74 -15.54
CA SER A 428 8.56 -10.46 -15.36
C SER A 428 7.41 -9.55 -15.81
N PRO A 429 6.95 -9.67 -17.06
CA PRO A 429 5.79 -8.96 -17.60
C PRO A 429 4.57 -9.13 -16.69
N GLY A 430 4.17 -8.08 -15.98
CA GLY A 430 3.04 -8.11 -15.05
C GLY A 430 1.69 -7.86 -15.75
N PRO A 431 0.56 -8.03 -15.03
CA PRO A 431 -0.79 -7.74 -15.56
C PRO A 431 -0.97 -6.28 -16.02
N THR A 432 -0.09 -5.38 -15.61
CA THR A 432 -0.07 -3.96 -15.99
C THR A 432 0.15 -3.72 -17.49
N ILE A 433 0.79 -4.64 -18.22
CA ILE A 433 1.01 -4.48 -19.67
C ILE A 433 -0.30 -4.45 -20.43
N ARG A 434 -1.24 -5.36 -20.10
CA ARG A 434 -2.57 -5.39 -20.74
C ARG A 434 -3.33 -4.08 -20.51
N ARG A 435 -3.17 -3.47 -19.33
CA ARG A 435 -3.76 -2.18 -18.99
C ARG A 435 -3.20 -1.05 -19.85
N TYR A 436 -1.88 -0.97 -20.01
CA TYR A 436 -1.24 0.06 -20.82
C TYR A 436 -1.47 -0.14 -22.32
N ALA A 437 -1.46 -1.38 -22.80
CA ALA A 437 -1.80 -1.70 -24.18
C ALA A 437 -3.25 -1.28 -24.52
N ARG A 438 -4.21 -1.52 -23.62
CA ARG A 438 -5.60 -1.08 -23.82
C ARG A 438 -5.73 0.44 -23.83
N ARG A 439 -5.03 1.15 -22.94
CA ARG A 439 -5.01 2.63 -22.95
C ARG A 439 -4.39 3.19 -24.22
N LEU A 440 -3.33 2.55 -24.72
CA LEU A 440 -2.72 2.93 -25.99
C LEU A 440 -3.68 2.71 -27.15
N GLN A 441 -4.39 1.57 -27.16
CA GLN A 441 -5.43 1.28 -28.15
C GLN A 441 -6.57 2.31 -28.10
N GLN A 442 -7.03 2.70 -26.92
CA GLN A 442 -8.05 3.75 -26.78
C GLN A 442 -7.59 5.08 -27.39
N VAL A 443 -6.33 5.46 -27.20
CA VAL A 443 -5.77 6.67 -27.82
C VAL A 443 -5.66 6.50 -29.34
N HIS A 444 -5.31 5.30 -29.84
CA HIS A 444 -5.34 5.02 -31.29
C HIS A 444 -6.74 5.12 -31.88
N ASP A 445 -7.73 4.56 -31.21
CA ASP A 445 -9.14 4.61 -31.64
C ASP A 445 -9.64 6.06 -31.65
N GLU A 446 -9.26 6.87 -30.66
CA GLU A 446 -9.54 8.32 -30.61
C GLU A 446 -8.91 9.07 -31.78
N ILE A 447 -7.62 8.81 -32.08
CA ILE A 447 -6.91 9.40 -33.22
C ILE A 447 -7.58 8.99 -34.55
N ALA A 448 -7.96 7.72 -34.69
CA ALA A 448 -8.61 7.21 -35.89
C ALA A 448 -10.00 7.83 -36.11
N ALA A 449 -10.78 8.00 -35.04
CA ALA A 449 -12.08 8.68 -35.08
C ALA A 449 -11.94 10.15 -35.46
N GLN A 450 -10.95 10.86 -34.91
CA GLN A 450 -10.66 12.25 -35.26
C GLN A 450 -10.24 12.41 -36.74
N ARG A 451 -9.42 11.49 -37.25
CA ARG A 451 -9.06 11.44 -38.69
C ARG A 451 -10.29 11.26 -39.58
N ALA A 452 -11.14 10.29 -39.26
CA ALA A 452 -12.36 10.03 -40.02
C ALA A 452 -13.34 11.22 -40.02
N ALA A 453 -13.42 11.96 -38.92
CA ALA A 453 -14.25 13.16 -38.83
C ALA A 453 -13.73 14.28 -39.74
N MET A 454 -12.42 14.50 -39.79
CA MET A 454 -11.82 15.53 -40.65
C MET A 454 -11.90 15.18 -42.14
N ASP A 455 -11.64 13.92 -42.51
CA ASP A 455 -11.79 13.46 -43.90
C ASP A 455 -13.25 13.54 -44.39
N GLY A 456 -14.21 13.54 -43.45
CA GLY A 456 -15.64 13.72 -43.73
C GLY A 456 -16.06 15.19 -43.94
N GLU A 457 -15.33 16.16 -43.38
CA GLU A 457 -15.63 17.59 -43.51
C GLU A 457 -15.00 18.23 -44.77
N GLU A 458 -13.93 17.66 -45.34
CA GLU A 458 -13.26 18.19 -46.54
C GLU A 458 -13.90 17.78 -47.90
N ARG A 459 -15.13 17.27 -47.93
CA ARG A 459 -15.90 17.11 -49.19
C ARG A 459 -17.19 17.96 -49.25
N PRO A 460 -17.09 19.28 -49.46
CA PRO A 460 -18.08 20.00 -50.23
C PRO A 460 -17.77 19.83 -51.73
N SER A 461 -18.75 19.30 -52.46
CA SER A 461 -18.79 19.21 -53.94
C SER A 461 -18.72 20.56 -54.64
#